data_AF-A0A0G1MSS2-F1
#
_entry.id   AF-A0A0G1MSS2-F1
#
_cell.length_a   1.000
_cell.length_b   1.000
_cell.length_c   1.000
_cell.angle_alpha   90.00
_cell.angle_beta   90.00
_cell.angle_gamma   90.00
#
_symmetry.space_group_name_H-M   'P 1'
#
loop_
_entity.id
_entity.type
_entity.pdbx_description
1 polymer ?
#
loop_
_entity_poly.entity_id
_entity_poly.type
_entity_poly.pdbx_seq_one_letter_code
_entity_poly.pdbx_strand_id
1 'polypeptide(L)' 'MKTIYFDNAATTPVHPAVLTAMKPYFNTAYGNPSEFHA' A
#
# COMPACT_ATOMS: atom_id res chain seq x y z
N MET A 1 4.03 2.23 27.89
CA MET A 1 5.35 2.51 27.28
C MET A 1 5.11 3.05 25.87
N LYS A 2 5.77 4.13 25.45
CA LYS A 2 5.54 4.77 24.14
C LYS A 2 6.50 4.17 23.10
N THR A 3 5.97 3.70 21.96
CA THR A 3 6.79 3.24 20.84
C THR A 3 7.38 4.45 20.11
N ILE A 4 8.68 4.41 19.82
CA ILE A 4 9.41 5.45 19.08
C ILE A 4 10.14 4.77 17.92
N TYR A 5 9.95 5.26 16.70
CA TYR A 5 10.54 4.69 15.49
C TYR A 5 11.66 5.60 14.97
N PHE A 6 12.91 5.13 15.03
CA PHE A 6 14.10 5.89 14.63
C PHE A 6 14.93 5.22 13.52
N ASP A 7 14.38 4.22 12.83
CA ASP A 7 15.08 3.49 11.76
C ASP A 7 14.49 3.75 10.37
N ASN A 8 14.35 5.03 10.01
CA ASN A 8 13.88 5.44 8.68
C ASN A 8 14.87 5.11 7.55
N ALA A 9 16.12 4.79 7.90
CA ALA A 9 17.17 4.43 6.94
C ALA A 9 16.99 3.00 6.41
N ALA A 10 16.49 2.07 7.24
CA ALA A 10 16.21 0.71 6.80
C ALA A 10 14.89 0.60 6.02
N THR A 11 13.83 1.26 6.48
CA THR A 11 12.52 1.30 5.81
C THR A 11 11.69 2.47 6.33
N THR A 12 10.49 2.67 5.80
CA THR A 12 9.58 3.73 6.26
C THR A 12 8.14 3.25 6.32
N PRO A 13 7.30 3.81 7.21
CA PRO A 13 5.87 3.58 7.17
C PRO A 13 5.28 4.07 5.85
N VAL A 14 4.35 3.31 5.28
CA VAL A 14 3.62 3.72 4.08
C VAL A 14 2.84 5.00 4.38
N HIS A 15 3.01 6.03 3.54
CA HIS A 15 2.27 7.29 3.68
C HIS A 15 0.75 7.06 3.50
N PRO A 16 -0.14 7.67 4.31
CA PRO A 16 -1.58 7.42 4.24
C PRO A 16 -2.20 7.65 2.85
N ALA A 17 -1.71 8.65 2.10
CA ALA A 17 -2.15 8.90 0.73
C ALA A 17 -1.77 7.76 -0.24
N VAL A 18 -0.59 7.15 -0.07
CA VAL A 18 -0.15 5.99 -0.85
C VAL A 18 -1.04 4.80 -0.54
N LEU A 19 -1.29 4.52 0.75
CA LEU A 19 -2.20 3.45 1.15
C LEU A 19 -3.60 3.64 0.57
N THR A 20 -4.12 4.88 0.59
CA THR A 20 -5.42 5.21 0.01
C THR A 20 -5.47 4.96 -1.49
N ALA A 21 -4.42 5.38 -2.21
CA ALA A 21 -4.31 5.15 -3.65
C ALA A 21 -4.20 3.65 -4.00
N MET A 22 -3.58 2.83 -3.14
CA MET A 22 -3.39 1.40 -3.39
C MET A 22 -4.61 0.54 -3.02
N LYS A 23 -5.45 0.96 -2.06
CA LYS A 23 -6.59 0.17 -1.57
C LYS A 23 -7.52 -0.41 -2.66
N PRO A 24 -7.90 0.32 -3.73
CA PRO A 24 -8.80 -0.21 -4.76
C PRO A 24 -8.31 -1.52 -5.39
N TYR A 25 -7.00 -1.69 -5.56
CA TYR A 25 -6.41 -2.86 -6.22
C TYR A 25 -6.47 -4.14 -5.38
N PHE A 26 -6.93 -4.04 -4.13
CA PHE A 26 -7.13 -5.19 -3.24
C PHE A 26 -8.60 -5.53 -2.99
N ASN A 27 -9.55 -4.70 -3.43
CA ASN A 27 -10.97 -4.92 -3.11
C ASN A 27 -11.94 -4.73 -4.29
N THR A 28 -11.71 -3.78 -5.19
CA THR A 28 -12.63 -3.48 -6.30
C THR A 28 -11.98 -3.64 -7.67
N ALA A 29 -10.68 -3.38 -7.79
CA ALA A 29 -9.89 -3.48 -9.02
C ALA A 29 -8.77 -4.52 -8.89
N TYR A 30 -9.13 -5.74 -8.49
CA TYR A 30 -8.19 -6.84 -8.20
C TYR A 30 -7.92 -7.77 -9.41
N GLY A 31 -8.45 -7.44 -10.58
CA GLY A 31 -8.32 -8.26 -11.79
C GLY A 31 -6.88 -8.41 -12.26
N ASN A 32 -6.60 -9.47 -13.02
CA ASN A 32 -5.30 -9.66 -13.64
C ASN A 32 -5.08 -8.58 -14.73
N PRO A 33 -4.05 -7.73 -14.62
CA PRO A 33 -3.80 -6.67 -15.61
C PRO A 33 -3.51 -7.19 -17.03
N SER A 34 -3.16 -8.47 -17.16
CA SER A 34 -2.88 -9.11 -18.45
C SER A 34 -4.11 -9.74 -19.10
N GLU A 35 -5.24 -9.81 -18.39
CA GLU A 35 -6.48 -10.33 -18.97
C GLU A 35 -7.27 -9.21 -19.65
N PHE A 36 -7.40 -9.33 -20.97
CA PHE A 36 -8.16 -8.41 -21.81
C PHE A 36 -9.68 -8.63 -21.73
N HIS A 37 -10.13 -9.68 -21.05
CA HIS A 37 -11.54 -10.02 -20.87
C HIS A 37 -12.10 -9.63 -19.49
N ALA A 38 -11.28 -8.96 -18.67
CA ALA A 38 -11.64 -8.50 -17.33
C ALA A 38 -12.58 -7.28 -17.34
#